data_AF-A0A7K3GZA5-F1
#
_entry.id   AF-A0A7K3GZA5-F1
#
_cell.length_a   1.000
_cell.length_b   1.000
_cell.length_c   1.000
_cell.angle_alpha   90.00
_cell.angle_beta   90.00
_cell.angle_gamma   90.00
#
_symmetry.space_group_name_H-M   'P 1'
#
loop_
_entity.id
_entity.type
_entity.pdbx_description
1 polymer ?
#
loop_
_entity_poly.entity_id
_entity_poly.type
_entity_poly.pdbx_seq_one_letter_code
_entity_poly.pdbx_strand_id
1 'polypeptide(L)' 'MDYCHPCRRHLNGALACPGCGTPVEQLRAAEPPLTATGAVPPPRPAEETDARDEAPDETSDEPSDEPPPGARSSRRDRK' A
#
# COMPACT_ATOMS: atom_id res chain seq x y z
N MET A 1 0.19 -17.58 7.96
CA MET A 1 -0.36 -17.24 9.29
C MET A 1 -1.29 -16.07 9.09
N ASP A 2 -2.41 -16.02 9.80
CA ASP A 2 -3.39 -14.94 9.66
C ASP A 2 -2.76 -13.57 9.94
N TYR A 3 -3.12 -12.58 9.11
CA TYR A 3 -2.66 -11.21 9.22
C TYR A 3 -3.85 -10.29 9.51
N CYS A 4 -3.68 -9.37 10.45
CA CYS A 4 -4.66 -8.34 10.71
C CYS A 4 -4.27 -7.06 9.95
N HIS A 5 -4.94 -6.76 8.84
CA HIS A 5 -4.72 -5.53 8.08
C HIS A 5 -4.91 -4.25 8.92
N PRO A 6 -6.00 -4.07 9.72
CA PRO A 6 -6.18 -2.89 10.57
C PRO A 6 -5.03 -2.66 11.57
N CYS A 7 -4.52 -3.73 12.21
CA CYS A 7 -3.42 -3.63 13.18
C CYS A 7 -2.02 -3.80 12.54
N ARG A 8 -1.96 -4.08 11.23
CA ARG A 8 -0.76 -4.40 10.45
C ARG A 8 0.17 -5.44 11.12
N ARG A 9 -0.40 -6.53 11.64
CA ARG A 9 0.32 -7.53 12.47
C ARG A 9 -0.10 -8.98 12.20
N HIS A 10 0.87 -9.90 12.19
CA HIS A 10 0.65 -11.35 12.21
C HIS A 10 0.10 -11.85 13.56
N LEU A 11 -0.82 -12.80 13.51
CA LEU A 11 -1.45 -13.37 14.71
C LEU A 11 -0.63 -14.47 15.38
N ASN A 12 0.39 -15.02 14.71
CA ASN A 12 1.31 -16.03 15.26
C ASN A 12 0.62 -17.25 15.92
N GLY A 13 -0.58 -17.63 15.44
CA GLY A 13 -1.38 -18.74 15.97
C GLY A 13 -2.51 -18.35 16.92
N ALA A 14 -2.71 -17.06 17.23
CA ALA A 14 -3.88 -16.62 18.00
C ALA A 14 -5.18 -16.73 17.19
N LEU A 15 -6.27 -17.15 17.84
CA LEU A 15 -7.61 -17.26 17.23
C LEU A 15 -8.29 -15.90 16.98
N ALA A 16 -7.74 -14.82 17.55
CA ALA A 16 -8.20 -13.45 17.38
C ALA A 16 -7.02 -12.46 17.46
N CYS A 17 -7.21 -11.26 16.90
CA CYS A 17 -6.19 -10.22 16.95
C CYS A 17 -6.04 -9.63 18.36
N PRO A 18 -4.84 -9.62 18.97
CA PRO A 18 -4.62 -9.02 20.29
C PRO A 18 -4.69 -7.48 20.28
N GLY A 19 -4.75 -6.84 19.10
CA GLY A 19 -4.89 -5.38 18.96
C GLY A 19 -6.33 -4.90 18.83
N CYS A 20 -7.19 -5.62 18.09
CA CYS A 20 -8.56 -5.19 17.78
C CYS A 20 -9.65 -6.23 18.11
N GLY A 21 -9.29 -7.41 18.60
CA GLY A 21 -10.23 -8.48 18.97
C GLY A 21 -10.85 -9.26 17.80
N THR A 22 -10.63 -8.86 16.54
CA THR A 22 -11.21 -9.53 15.36
C THR A 22 -10.77 -11.01 15.26
N PRO A 23 -11.69 -11.97 15.13
CA PRO A 23 -11.36 -13.40 15.02
C PRO A 23 -10.77 -13.74 13.65
N VAL A 24 -9.94 -14.79 13.58
CA VAL A 24 -9.27 -15.25 12.34
C VAL A 24 -10.23 -15.46 11.17
N GLU A 25 -11.41 -16.02 11.44
CA GLU A 25 -12.39 -16.36 10.40
C GLU A 25 -12.94 -15.12 9.69
N GLN A 26 -13.11 -14.00 10.40
CA GLN A 26 -13.52 -12.73 9.80
C GLN A 26 -12.38 -12.06 9.04
N LEU A 27 -11.13 -12.21 9.48
CA LEU A 27 -9.96 -11.69 8.76
C LEU A 27 -9.81 -12.40 7.41
N ARG A 28 -9.90 -13.74 7.38
CA ARG A 28 -9.87 -14.55 6.14
C ARG A 28 -11.01 -14.20 5.18
N ALA A 29 -12.21 -13.94 5.71
CA ALA A 29 -13.36 -13.54 4.89
C ALA A 29 -13.22 -12.12 4.31
N ALA A 30 -12.39 -11.27 4.92
CA ALA A 30 -12.11 -9.91 4.45
C ALA A 30 -10.87 -9.82 3.53
N GLU A 31 -10.00 -10.83 3.51
CA GLU A 31 -8.89 -10.90 2.55
C GLU A 31 -9.44 -11.17 1.13
N PRO A 32 -9.19 -10.30 0.14
CA PRO A 32 -9.63 -10.54 -1.22
C PRO A 32 -8.90 -11.76 -1.79
N PRO A 33 -9.57 -12.64 -2.57
CA PRO A 33 -8.96 -13.84 -3.10
C PRO A 33 -7.77 -13.50 -4.01
N LEU A 34 -6.56 -13.84 -3.54
CA LEU A 34 -5.28 -13.57 -4.21
C LEU A 34 -5.15 -14.24 -5.59
N THR A 35 -6.10 -15.11 -5.95
CA THR A 35 -6.26 -15.72 -7.28
C THR A 35 -6.76 -14.74 -8.36
N ALA A 36 -7.00 -13.47 -8.02
CA ALA A 36 -7.33 -12.43 -9.00
C ALA A 36 -6.17 -12.02 -9.92
N THR A 37 -4.92 -12.46 -9.67
CA THR A 37 -3.78 -12.23 -10.58
C THR A 37 -3.78 -13.24 -11.74
N GLY A 38 -4.81 -13.13 -12.61
CA GLY A 38 -5.01 -14.04 -13.74
C GLY A 38 -6.43 -14.05 -14.32
N ALA A 39 -7.41 -13.51 -13.60
CA ALA A 39 -8.73 -13.23 -14.15
C ALA A 39 -8.71 -11.86 -14.84
N VAL A 40 -8.51 -11.85 -16.15
CA VAL A 40 -8.82 -10.66 -16.97
C VAL A 40 -10.30 -10.33 -16.74
N PRO A 41 -10.66 -9.13 -16.24
CA PRO A 41 -12.06 -8.76 -16.11
C PRO A 41 -12.68 -8.76 -17.53
N PRO A 42 -13.92 -9.26 -17.70
CA PRO A 42 -14.55 -9.25 -19.02
C PRO A 42 -14.55 -7.83 -19.59
N PRO A 43 -14.25 -7.64 -20.88
CA PRO A 43 -14.18 -6.31 -21.47
C PRO A 43 -15.53 -5.62 -21.32
N ARG A 44 -15.56 -4.56 -20.50
CA ARG A 44 -16.68 -3.63 -20.45
C ARG A 44 -16.75 -2.95 -21.83
N PRO A 45 -17.92 -2.83 -22.48
CA PRO A 45 -18.02 -2.06 -23.71
C PRO A 45 -17.56 -0.62 -23.42
N ALA A 46 -16.69 -0.09 -24.27
CA ALA A 46 -16.21 1.28 -24.16
C ALA A 46 -17.28 2.22 -24.71
N GLU A 47 -17.84 3.06 -23.85
CA GLU A 47 -18.58 4.25 -24.28
C GLU A 47 -17.61 5.43 -24.38
N GLU A 48 -17.52 5.97 -25.59
CA GLU A 48 -16.58 6.99 -26.04
C GLU A 48 -17.16 8.38 -25.82
N THR A 49 -16.48 9.21 -25.02
CA THR A 49 -16.54 10.69 -24.99
C THR A 49 -15.37 11.18 -24.10
N ASP A 50 -14.66 12.27 -24.36
CA ASP A 50 -14.64 13.18 -25.51
C ASP A 50 -13.22 13.76 -25.62
N ALA A 51 -12.76 14.07 -26.84
CA ALA A 51 -11.42 14.61 -27.04
C ALA A 51 -11.38 16.13 -26.81
N ARG A 52 -10.70 16.59 -25.77
CA ARG A 52 -10.29 17.99 -25.62
C ARG A 52 -8.79 18.11 -25.85
N ASP A 53 -8.46 18.52 -27.07
CA ASP A 53 -7.15 18.97 -27.54
C ASP A 53 -6.61 20.17 -26.72
N GLU A 54 -5.36 20.57 -27.03
CA GLU A 54 -4.58 21.72 -26.54
C GLU A 54 -3.40 21.37 -25.58
N ALA A 55 -2.24 21.13 -26.20
CA ALA A 55 -0.92 21.54 -25.72
C ALA A 55 -0.45 22.72 -26.62
N PRO A 56 0.47 23.62 -26.22
CA PRO A 56 1.52 23.47 -25.19
C PRO A 56 1.50 24.68 -24.18
N ASP A 57 2.54 25.18 -23.51
CA ASP A 57 4.00 24.98 -23.57
C ASP A 57 4.75 25.40 -22.28
N GLU A 58 6.03 25.01 -22.22
CA GLU A 58 7.23 25.63 -21.60
C GLU A 58 7.23 26.45 -20.27
N THR A 59 8.38 26.37 -19.58
CA THR A 59 8.85 27.14 -18.40
C THR A 59 8.15 26.84 -17.05
N SER A 60 8.82 26.84 -15.88
CA SER A 60 10.24 27.12 -15.54
C SER A 60 10.68 26.39 -14.26
N ASP A 61 12.00 26.33 -14.06
CA ASP A 61 12.75 26.20 -12.79
C ASP A 61 12.65 24.92 -11.92
N GLU A 62 13.80 24.23 -11.87
CA GLU A 62 14.34 23.38 -10.78
C GLU A 62 14.51 24.18 -9.45
N PRO A 63 14.78 23.55 -8.25
CA PRO A 63 15.62 22.36 -8.09
C PRO A 63 15.20 21.28 -7.09
N SER A 64 15.90 20.14 -7.22
CA SER A 64 15.96 19.02 -6.27
C SER A 64 16.19 19.41 -4.80
N ASP A 65 15.27 19.01 -3.91
CA ASP A 65 15.51 18.93 -2.46
C ASP A 65 16.20 17.59 -2.14
N GLU A 66 17.54 17.56 -2.19
CA GLU A 66 18.32 16.39 -1.81
C GLU A 66 18.53 16.36 -0.27
N PRO A 67 18.03 15.35 0.46
CA PRO A 67 18.19 15.28 1.91
C PRO A 67 19.63 14.91 2.30
N PRO A 68 20.26 15.61 3.27
CA PRO A 68 21.68 15.45 3.57
C PRO A 68 22.01 14.06 4.19
N PRO A 69 23.00 13.31 3.66
CA PRO A 69 23.42 12.01 4.18
C PRO A 69 24.30 12.15 5.45
N GLY A 70 23.70 12.56 6.58
CA GLY A 70 24.42 13.11 7.73
C GLY A 70 24.11 12.57 9.13
N ALA A 71 22.97 11.89 9.38
CA ALA A 71 22.53 11.54 10.75
C ALA A 71 23.25 10.33 11.39
N ARG A 72 24.58 10.41 11.49
CA ARG A 72 25.46 9.39 12.10
C ARG A 72 25.46 9.51 13.62
N SER A 73 24.29 9.40 14.25
CA SER A 73 24.19 9.42 15.72
C SER A 73 25.02 8.29 16.32
N SER A 74 26.04 8.71 17.07
CA SER A 74 27.20 7.90 17.40
C SER A 74 26.89 6.74 18.34
N ARG A 75 27.52 5.59 18.10
CA ARG A 75 27.59 4.46 19.03
C ARG A 75 28.35 4.87 20.30
N ARG A 76 27.66 5.40 21.30
CA ARG A 76 28.18 5.61 22.67
C ARG A 76 27.07 5.43 23.70
N ASP A 77 26.68 4.19 23.94
CA ASP A 77 26.42 3.81 25.33
C ASP A 77 26.95 2.40 25.58
N ARG A 78 27.93 2.31 26.48
CA ARG A 78 28.42 1.09 27.10
C ARG A 78 28.04 1.22 28.57
N LYS A 79 27.06 0.45 29.04
CA LYS A 79 26.99 0.05 30.43
C LYS A 79 26.23 -1.26 30.59
#